data_AF-A0A174ZHI9-F1
#
_entry.id   AF-A0A174ZHI9-F1
#
_cell.length_a   1.000
_cell.length_b   1.000
_cell.length_c   1.000
_cell.angle_alpha   90.00
_cell.angle_beta   90.00
_cell.angle_gamma   90.00
#
_symmetry.space_group_name_H-M   'P 1'
#
loop_
_entity.id
_entity.type
_entity.pdbx_description
1 polymer ?
#
loop_
_entity_poly.entity_id
_entity_poly.type
_entity_poly.pdbx_seq_one_letter_code
_entity_poly.pdbx_strand_id
1 'polypeptide(L)'
;MIEFDKDHSSTWIEMMSAYQVFRAKLFDWANEPDQVKQKDLLMELGSWKNRDLHRRMLVVDFLRSTEMWDKKAIILLKKELTAIALQEQDEVAACARMALLKLKCQPERLAIADEVLRMAAVEEEKAEPDPVVFHNGCLLLYDLQCETQFSQYTDRYANLIEQAYGLDKNDLTDMKKTLSVDP
;
A
#
# COMPACT_ATOMS: atom_id res chain seq x y z
N MET A 1 -31.07 -27.79 -9.61
CA MET A 1 -29.60 -27.78 -9.71
C MET A 1 -29.30 -26.98 -10.96
N ILE A 2 -28.99 -25.69 -10.80
CA ILE A 2 -28.68 -24.82 -11.93
C ILE A 2 -27.22 -25.13 -12.29
N GLU A 3 -26.96 -25.47 -13.55
CA GLU A 3 -25.61 -25.77 -14.05
C GLU A 3 -24.76 -24.50 -13.98
N PHE A 4 -23.72 -24.54 -13.14
CA PHE A 4 -22.80 -23.43 -12.85
C PHE A 4 -22.15 -22.83 -14.13
N ASP A 5 -22.08 -23.61 -15.21
CA ASP A 5 -21.52 -23.22 -16.51
C ASP A 5 -22.46 -22.35 -17.36
N LYS A 6 -23.73 -22.17 -16.98
CA LYS A 6 -24.69 -21.33 -17.75
C LYS A 6 -24.69 -19.85 -17.34
N ASP A 7 -24.22 -19.53 -16.13
CA ASP A 7 -24.27 -18.16 -15.60
C ASP A 7 -22.96 -17.39 -15.78
N HIS A 8 -21.90 -18.06 -16.26
CA HIS A 8 -20.55 -17.48 -16.33
C HIS A 8 -19.88 -17.79 -17.67
N SER A 9 -19.29 -16.77 -18.29
CA SER A 9 -18.56 -16.94 -19.55
C SER A 9 -17.32 -17.82 -19.35
N SER A 10 -16.86 -18.49 -20.41
CA SER A 10 -15.62 -19.29 -20.38
C SER A 10 -14.42 -18.49 -19.85
N THR A 11 -14.33 -17.22 -20.22
CA THR A 11 -13.29 -16.30 -19.75
C THR A 11 -13.37 -16.06 -18.23
N TRP A 12 -14.57 -16.00 -17.65
CA TRP A 12 -14.75 -15.87 -16.20
C TRP A 12 -14.28 -17.13 -15.48
N ILE A 13 -14.61 -18.32 -16.02
CA ILE A 13 -14.22 -19.61 -15.44
C ILE A 13 -12.70 -19.78 -15.50
N GLU A 14 -12.07 -19.40 -16.61
CA GLU A 14 -10.61 -19.38 -16.76
C GLU A 14 -9.94 -18.43 -15.76
N MET A 15 -10.49 -17.22 -15.60
CA MET A 15 -9.99 -16.24 -14.62
C MET A 15 -10.07 -16.78 -13.19
N MET A 16 -11.20 -17.38 -12.81
CA MET A 16 -11.38 -17.94 -11.47
C MET A 16 -10.53 -19.18 -11.22
N SER A 17 -10.28 -19.98 -12.25
CA SER A 17 -9.37 -21.12 -12.16
C SER A 17 -7.93 -20.66 -11.97
N ALA A 18 -7.49 -19.65 -12.72
CA ALA A 18 -6.18 -19.02 -12.56
C ALA A 18 -6.03 -18.42 -11.15
N TYR A 19 -7.07 -17.76 -10.65
CA TYR A 19 -7.12 -17.20 -9.29
C TYR A 19 -7.00 -18.28 -8.21
N GLN A 20 -7.67 -19.42 -8.35
CA GLN A 20 -7.54 -20.53 -7.38
C GLN A 20 -6.14 -21.15 -7.37
N VAL A 21 -5.55 -21.37 -8.55
CA VAL A 21 -4.17 -21.85 -8.67
C VAL A 21 -3.18 -20.85 -8.06
N PHE A 22 -3.41 -19.56 -8.28
CA PHE A 22 -2.63 -18.49 -7.67
C PHE A 22 -2.74 -18.52 -6.14
N ARG A 23 -3.96 -18.63 -5.59
CA ARG A 23 -4.19 -18.72 -4.13
C ARG A 23 -3.47 -19.91 -3.50
N ALA A 24 -3.46 -21.07 -4.16
CA ALA A 24 -2.73 -22.25 -3.70
C ALA A 24 -1.22 -22.00 -3.69
N LYS A 25 -0.67 -21.49 -4.80
CA LYS A 25 0.77 -21.17 -4.89
C LYS A 25 1.20 -20.10 -3.89
N LEU A 26 0.34 -19.11 -3.62
CA LEU A 26 0.60 -18.07 -2.64
C LEU A 26 0.61 -18.63 -1.22
N PHE A 27 -0.29 -19.57 -0.92
CA PHE A 27 -0.31 -20.28 0.35
C PHE A 27 0.98 -21.12 0.54
N ASP A 28 1.42 -21.80 -0.51
CA ASP A 28 2.67 -22.57 -0.47
C ASP A 28 3.88 -21.63 -0.31
N TRP A 29 3.93 -20.55 -1.07
CA TRP A 29 4.97 -19.52 -1.00
C TRP A 29 5.07 -18.84 0.36
N ALA A 30 3.94 -18.64 1.05
CA ALA A 30 3.92 -18.10 2.41
C ALA A 30 4.68 -18.98 3.42
N ASN A 31 4.86 -20.27 3.11
CA ASN A 31 5.62 -21.22 3.92
C ASN A 31 7.10 -21.36 3.47
N GLU A 32 7.50 -20.70 2.40
CA GLU A 32 8.89 -20.73 1.91
C GLU A 32 9.86 -19.96 2.83
N PRO A 33 11.17 -20.27 2.78
CA PRO A 33 12.18 -19.51 3.50
C PRO A 33 12.23 -18.03 3.08
N ASP A 34 12.55 -17.13 4.02
CA ASP A 34 12.58 -15.68 3.79
C ASP A 34 13.49 -15.26 2.63
N GLN A 35 14.57 -16.00 2.40
CA GLN A 35 15.53 -15.75 1.32
C GLN A 35 14.94 -16.00 -0.08
N VAL A 36 14.04 -16.99 -0.18
CA VAL A 36 13.30 -17.31 -1.42
C VAL A 36 12.26 -16.23 -1.65
N LYS A 37 11.48 -15.90 -0.61
CA LYS A 37 10.49 -14.82 -0.66
C LYS A 37 11.11 -13.49 -1.10
N GLN A 38 12.24 -13.11 -0.50
CA GLN A 38 12.95 -11.87 -0.82
C GLN A 38 13.47 -11.86 -2.25
N LYS A 39 14.02 -12.99 -2.73
CA LYS A 39 14.52 -13.12 -4.11
C LYS A 39 13.38 -13.01 -5.13
N ASP A 40 12.27 -13.69 -4.90
CA ASP A 40 11.12 -13.65 -5.81
C ASP A 40 10.54 -12.24 -5.86
N LEU A 41 10.37 -11.59 -4.71
CA LEU A 41 9.97 -10.19 -4.64
C LEU A 41 10.95 -9.26 -5.36
N LEU A 42 12.27 -9.44 -5.21
CA LEU A 42 13.27 -8.64 -5.92
C LEU A 42 13.25 -8.85 -7.44
N MET A 43 12.98 -10.07 -7.89
CA MET A 43 12.84 -10.37 -9.32
C MET A 43 11.59 -9.69 -9.90
N GLU A 44 10.49 -9.67 -9.15
CA GLU A 44 9.23 -9.02 -9.58
C GLU A 44 9.29 -7.49 -9.48
N LEU A 45 9.98 -6.95 -8.48
CA LEU A 45 10.20 -5.50 -8.31
C LEU A 45 11.30 -4.94 -9.24
N GLY A 46 12.12 -5.79 -9.86
CA GLY A 46 13.32 -5.39 -10.59
C GLY A 46 13.12 -4.85 -12.02
N SER A 47 11.92 -4.90 -12.62
CA SER A 47 11.72 -4.38 -13.99
C SER A 47 10.36 -3.68 -14.21
N TRP A 48 10.36 -2.35 -14.07
CA TRP A 48 9.15 -1.51 -14.11
C TRP A 48 8.89 -0.81 -15.46
N LYS A 49 9.56 -1.22 -16.55
CA LYS A 49 9.47 -0.51 -17.84
C LYS A 49 8.24 -0.84 -18.70
N ASN A 50 7.40 -1.80 -18.33
CA ASN A 50 6.17 -2.12 -19.08
C ASN A 50 5.02 -2.43 -18.12
N ARG A 51 4.03 -1.52 -18.06
CA ARG A 51 2.84 -1.62 -17.20
C ARG A 51 1.87 -2.67 -17.75
N ASP A 52 1.76 -3.81 -17.07
CA ASP A 52 0.78 -4.87 -17.36
C ASP A 52 -0.29 -4.91 -16.26
N LEU A 53 -1.56 -4.81 -16.68
CA LEU A 53 -2.73 -4.86 -15.80
C LEU A 53 -2.81 -6.18 -15.03
N HIS A 54 -2.37 -7.28 -15.65
CA HIS A 54 -2.35 -8.60 -15.01
C HIS A 54 -1.40 -8.62 -13.81
N ARG A 55 -0.24 -7.98 -13.92
CA ARG A 55 0.72 -7.85 -12.81
C ARG A 55 0.19 -6.99 -11.67
N ARG A 56 -0.58 -5.93 -11.98
CA ARG A 56 -1.27 -5.14 -10.96
C ARG A 56 -2.31 -5.98 -10.21
N MET A 57 -3.08 -6.80 -10.91
CA MET A 57 -4.02 -7.73 -10.27
C MET A 57 -3.30 -8.75 -9.37
N LEU A 58 -2.13 -9.26 -9.78
CA LEU A 58 -1.32 -10.17 -8.95
C LEU A 58 -0.77 -9.50 -7.69
N VAL A 59 -0.31 -8.24 -7.79
CA VAL A 59 0.13 -7.45 -6.63
C VAL A 59 -1.05 -7.11 -5.72
N VAL A 60 -2.22 -6.74 -6.27
CA VAL A 60 -3.43 -6.51 -5.49
C VAL A 60 -3.87 -7.78 -4.78
N ASP A 61 -3.89 -8.94 -5.44
CA ASP A 61 -4.26 -10.21 -4.82
C ASP A 61 -3.25 -10.65 -3.74
N PHE A 62 -1.96 -10.40 -3.98
CA PHE A 62 -0.89 -10.60 -3.00
C PHE A 62 -1.09 -9.71 -1.77
N LEU A 63 -1.32 -8.42 -1.94
CA LEU A 63 -1.54 -7.48 -0.85
C LEU A 63 -2.90 -7.69 -0.15
N ARG A 64 -3.93 -8.14 -0.87
CA ARG A 64 -5.22 -8.55 -0.29
C ARG A 64 -5.09 -9.81 0.56
N SER A 65 -4.14 -10.69 0.26
CA SER A 65 -3.84 -11.86 1.09
C SER A 65 -3.16 -11.53 2.42
N THR A 66 -2.87 -10.26 2.72
CA THR A 66 -2.14 -9.85 3.93
C THR A 66 -2.83 -10.22 5.23
N GLU A 67 -4.12 -10.61 5.22
CA GLU A 67 -4.76 -11.33 6.35
C GLU A 67 -4.00 -12.58 6.78
N MET A 68 -3.31 -13.24 5.85
CA MET A 68 -2.51 -14.42 6.10
C MET A 68 -1.04 -14.11 6.41
N TRP A 69 -0.62 -12.86 6.34
CA TRP A 69 0.77 -12.49 6.61
C TRP A 69 0.98 -12.27 8.10
N ASP A 70 2.03 -12.88 8.64
CA ASP A 70 2.45 -12.59 9.99
C ASP A 70 3.14 -11.21 10.08
N LYS A 71 3.27 -10.70 11.31
CA LYS A 71 3.91 -9.40 11.56
C LYS A 71 5.37 -9.36 11.08
N LYS A 72 6.09 -10.48 11.09
CA LYS A 72 7.51 -10.53 10.73
C LYS A 72 7.69 -10.32 9.23
N ALA A 73 6.84 -10.93 8.41
CA ALA A 73 6.82 -10.72 6.97
C ALA A 73 6.54 -9.24 6.62
N ILE A 74 5.59 -8.61 7.31
CA ILE A 74 5.27 -7.19 7.10
C ILE A 74 6.44 -6.29 7.53
N ILE A 75 7.11 -6.60 8.65
CA ILE A 75 8.29 -5.85 9.10
C ILE A 75 9.45 -6.00 8.10
N LEU A 76 9.64 -7.19 7.54
CA LEU A 76 10.70 -7.46 6.55
C LEU A 76 10.50 -6.62 5.28
N LEU A 77 9.25 -6.45 4.84
CA LEU A 77 8.88 -5.74 3.61
C LEU A 77 8.41 -4.31 3.85
N LYS A 78 8.65 -3.78 5.05
CA LYS A 78 8.08 -2.51 5.50
C LYS A 78 8.43 -1.35 4.59
N LYS A 79 9.67 -1.29 4.08
CA LYS A 79 10.12 -0.19 3.21
C LYS A 79 9.45 -0.25 1.84
N GLU A 80 9.37 -1.44 1.26
CA GLU A 80 8.75 -1.71 -0.02
C GLU A 80 7.24 -1.44 0.06
N LEU A 81 6.58 -1.90 1.12
CA LEU A 81 5.16 -1.61 1.37
C LEU A 81 4.90 -0.12 1.56
N THR A 82 5.77 0.61 2.25
CA THR A 82 5.68 2.08 2.36
C THR A 82 5.81 2.73 0.99
N ALA A 83 6.76 2.28 0.16
CA ALA A 83 6.94 2.82 -1.18
C ALA A 83 5.70 2.58 -2.06
N ILE A 84 5.15 1.36 -2.05
CA ILE A 84 3.91 1.01 -2.76
C ILE A 84 2.74 1.86 -2.24
N ALA A 85 2.61 1.99 -0.92
CA ALA A 85 1.55 2.78 -0.30
C ALA A 85 1.57 4.25 -0.72
N LEU A 86 2.75 4.80 -1.07
CA LEU A 86 2.94 6.18 -1.49
C LEU A 86 2.80 6.36 -3.02
N GLN A 87 3.47 5.51 -3.80
CA GLN A 87 3.69 5.74 -5.22
C GLN A 87 2.64 5.10 -6.13
N GLU A 88 1.89 4.12 -5.63
CA GLU A 88 0.86 3.46 -6.42
C GLU A 88 -0.50 4.18 -6.34
N GLN A 89 -1.39 3.83 -7.28
CA GLN A 89 -2.72 4.42 -7.36
C GLN A 89 -3.79 3.50 -6.76
N ASP A 90 -4.88 4.13 -6.32
CA ASP A 90 -6.14 3.50 -5.94
C ASP A 90 -5.98 2.30 -4.99
N GLU A 91 -6.30 1.12 -5.51
CA GLU A 91 -6.45 -0.12 -4.77
C GLU A 91 -5.12 -0.70 -4.30
N VAL A 92 -4.04 -0.54 -5.09
CA VAL A 92 -2.72 -1.08 -4.74
C VAL A 92 -2.14 -0.35 -3.53
N ALA A 93 -2.17 0.98 -3.57
CA ALA A 93 -1.73 1.80 -2.44
C ALA A 93 -2.58 1.52 -1.20
N ALA A 94 -3.91 1.42 -1.35
CA ALA A 94 -4.80 1.07 -0.25
C ALA A 94 -4.48 -0.30 0.37
N CYS A 95 -4.21 -1.33 -0.44
CA CYS A 95 -3.86 -2.66 0.07
C CYS A 95 -2.51 -2.66 0.79
N ALA A 96 -1.51 -1.91 0.30
CA ALA A 96 -0.23 -1.75 0.99
C ALA A 96 -0.40 -1.00 2.33
N ARG A 97 -1.21 0.07 2.38
CA ARG A 97 -1.58 0.74 3.64
C ARG A 97 -2.23 -0.24 4.61
N MET A 98 -3.23 -1.00 4.18
CA MET A 98 -3.89 -2.02 5.02
C MET A 98 -2.90 -3.05 5.59
N ALA A 99 -1.91 -3.46 4.81
CA ALA A 99 -0.84 -4.35 5.28
C ALA A 99 -0.03 -3.69 6.40
N LEU A 100 0.45 -2.47 6.19
CA LEU A 100 1.22 -1.70 7.17
C LEU A 100 0.44 -1.44 8.46
N LEU A 101 -0.87 -1.20 8.38
CA LEU A 101 -1.73 -0.95 9.54
C LEU A 101 -1.91 -2.16 10.48
N LYS A 102 -1.48 -3.35 10.09
CA LYS A 102 -1.39 -4.52 10.98
C LYS A 102 -0.27 -4.38 12.01
N LEU A 103 0.71 -3.51 11.75
CA LEU A 103 1.71 -3.11 12.75
C LEU A 103 1.06 -2.14 13.74
N LYS A 104 0.65 -2.68 14.90
CA LYS A 104 -0.02 -1.91 15.96
C LYS A 104 0.93 -1.25 16.95
N CYS A 105 2.18 -1.71 16.99
CA CYS A 105 3.18 -1.22 17.93
C CYS A 105 3.74 0.14 17.46
N GLN A 106 3.93 1.05 18.42
CA GLN A 106 4.35 2.44 18.16
C GLN A 106 5.72 2.54 17.45
N PRO A 107 6.77 1.79 17.84
CA PRO A 107 8.07 1.89 17.18
C PRO A 107 8.02 1.58 15.67
N GLU A 108 7.23 0.58 15.28
CA GLU A 108 7.08 0.19 13.88
C GLU A 108 6.34 1.25 13.07
N ARG A 109 5.27 1.83 13.65
CA ARG A 109 4.50 2.92 13.03
C ARG A 109 5.34 4.17 12.84
N LEU A 110 6.09 4.58 13.86
CA LEU A 110 7.02 5.71 13.77
C LEU A 110 8.08 5.48 12.69
N ALA A 111 8.64 4.27 12.61
CA ALA A 111 9.61 3.95 11.58
C ALA A 111 9.01 3.93 10.16
N ILE A 112 7.70 3.69 10.00
CA ILE A 112 7.01 3.90 8.71
C ILE A 112 6.86 5.40 8.46
N ALA A 113 6.42 6.16 9.46
CA ALA A 113 6.22 7.60 9.34
C ALA A 113 7.51 8.35 8.96
N ASP A 114 8.64 7.97 9.54
CA ASP A 114 9.96 8.51 9.21
C ASP A 114 10.34 8.20 7.74
N GLU A 115 10.01 7.00 7.26
CA GLU A 115 10.24 6.62 5.87
C GLU A 115 9.33 7.41 4.91
N VAL A 116 8.06 7.65 5.29
CA VAL A 116 7.14 8.52 4.53
C VAL A 116 7.71 9.94 4.40
N LEU A 117 8.22 10.51 5.50
CA LEU A 117 8.85 11.84 5.49
C LEU A 117 10.07 11.87 4.56
N ARG A 118 10.93 10.84 4.65
CA ARG A 118 12.12 10.70 3.80
C ARG A 118 11.75 10.61 2.31
N MET A 119 10.76 9.79 1.96
CA MET A 119 10.34 9.59 0.58
C MET A 119 9.67 10.84 0.01
N ALA A 120 8.85 11.55 0.78
CA ALA A 120 8.22 12.78 0.35
C ALA A 120 9.24 13.89 0.08
N ALA A 121 10.29 14.00 0.90
CA ALA A 121 11.38 14.94 0.65
C ALA A 121 12.11 14.64 -0.68
N VAL A 122 12.35 13.37 -0.99
CA VAL A 122 12.94 12.96 -2.27
C VAL A 122 12.00 13.24 -3.45
N GLU A 123 10.69 13.05 -3.27
CA GLU A 123 9.70 13.36 -4.30
C GLU A 123 9.62 14.86 -4.59
N GLU A 124 9.66 15.70 -3.55
CA GLU A 124 9.63 17.16 -3.65
C GLU A 124 10.81 17.73 -4.45
N GLU A 125 11.97 17.09 -4.40
CA GLU A 125 13.17 17.50 -5.14
C GLU A 125 13.09 17.25 -6.66
N LYS A 126 12.07 16.52 -7.14
CA LYS A 126 11.90 16.27 -8.57
C LYS A 126 11.46 17.54 -9.30
N ALA A 127 11.79 17.62 -10.59
CA ALA A 127 11.37 18.74 -11.44
C ALA A 127 9.84 18.86 -11.52
N GLU A 128 9.15 17.72 -11.51
CA GLU A 128 7.69 17.60 -11.45
C GLU A 128 7.36 16.55 -10.38
N PRO A 129 7.17 16.97 -9.11
CA PRO A 129 6.75 16.07 -8.03
C PRO A 129 5.35 15.52 -8.31
N ASP A 130 5.11 14.24 -8.01
CA ASP A 130 3.77 13.65 -8.14
C ASP A 130 2.89 13.98 -6.92
N PRO A 131 1.81 14.77 -7.07
CA PRO A 131 0.87 15.09 -5.97
C PRO A 131 0.30 13.86 -5.27
N VAL A 132 0.13 12.73 -5.98
CA VAL A 132 -0.43 11.49 -5.43
C VAL A 132 0.44 10.94 -4.31
N VAL A 133 1.76 11.07 -4.39
CA VAL A 133 2.69 10.63 -3.34
C VAL A 133 2.43 11.38 -2.04
N PHE A 134 2.19 12.69 -2.12
CA PHE A 134 1.92 13.53 -0.95
C PHE A 134 0.56 13.22 -0.34
N HIS A 135 -0.46 13.04 -1.18
CA HIS A 135 -1.79 12.64 -0.73
C HIS A 135 -1.76 11.28 -0.01
N ASN A 136 -1.12 10.28 -0.62
CA ASN A 136 -1.01 8.95 -0.03
C ASN A 136 -0.18 8.95 1.26
N GLY A 137 0.90 9.74 1.32
CA GLY A 137 1.68 9.95 2.54
C GLY A 137 0.85 10.55 3.67
N CYS A 138 0.02 11.56 3.36
CA CYS A 138 -0.92 12.16 4.30
C CYS A 138 -1.89 11.11 4.88
N LEU A 139 -2.54 10.31 4.03
CA LEU A 139 -3.46 9.27 4.47
C LEU A 139 -2.77 8.20 5.33
N LEU A 140 -1.59 7.73 4.90
CA LEU A 140 -0.86 6.71 5.66
C LEU A 140 -0.47 7.21 7.06
N LEU A 141 0.02 8.45 7.19
CA LEU A 141 0.36 9.03 8.48
C LEU A 141 -0.86 9.19 9.40
N TYR A 142 -2.00 9.56 8.82
CA TYR A 142 -3.27 9.63 9.53
C TYR A 142 -3.71 8.25 10.05
N ASP A 143 -3.73 7.24 9.18
CA ASP A 143 -4.15 5.88 9.53
C ASP A 143 -3.23 5.23 10.58
N LEU A 144 -1.93 5.56 10.54
CA LEU A 144 -0.95 5.11 11.54
C LEU A 144 -1.11 5.81 12.90
N GLN A 145 -1.90 6.88 12.98
CA GLN A 145 -2.10 7.72 14.15
C GLN A 145 -0.78 8.38 14.63
N CYS A 146 0.08 8.79 13.68
CA CYS A 146 1.32 9.48 13.99
C CYS A 146 1.11 11.01 13.99
N GLU A 147 0.45 11.53 15.04
CA GLU A 147 0.00 12.94 15.11
C GLU A 147 1.11 13.96 14.80
N THR A 148 2.29 13.80 15.40
CA THR A 148 3.40 14.75 15.21
C THR A 148 3.88 14.76 13.75
N GLN A 149 4.12 13.59 13.18
CA GLN A 149 4.58 13.44 11.80
C GLN A 149 3.49 13.89 10.82
N PHE A 150 2.23 13.53 11.05
CA PHE A 150 1.09 13.99 10.25
C PHE A 150 0.99 15.52 10.23
N SER A 151 1.12 16.16 11.39
CA SER A 151 1.05 17.61 11.51
C SER A 151 2.17 18.29 10.73
N GLN A 152 3.41 17.85 10.91
CA GLN A 152 4.56 18.36 10.16
C GLN A 152 4.41 18.15 8.65
N TYR A 153 3.92 16.98 8.25
CA TYR A 153 3.75 16.60 6.85
C TYR A 153 2.72 17.50 6.16
N THR A 154 1.56 17.67 6.78
CA THR A 154 0.47 18.48 6.23
C THR A 154 0.78 19.98 6.25
N ASP A 155 1.53 20.47 7.24
CA ASP A 155 1.99 21.87 7.24
C ASP A 155 2.96 22.17 6.09
N ARG A 156 3.81 21.21 5.72
CA ARG A 156 4.78 21.36 4.64
C ARG A 156 4.17 21.16 3.26
N TYR A 157 3.34 20.14 3.09
CA TYR A 157 2.91 19.66 1.77
C TYR A 157 1.45 19.95 1.44
N ALA A 158 0.73 20.78 2.21
CA ALA A 158 -0.70 21.08 2.00
C ALA A 158 -1.06 21.36 0.53
N ASN A 159 -0.29 22.22 -0.13
CA ASN A 159 -0.57 22.60 -1.52
C ASN A 159 -0.43 21.43 -2.51
N LEU A 160 0.52 20.51 -2.27
CA LEU A 160 0.72 19.32 -3.12
C LEU A 160 -0.34 18.26 -2.82
N ILE A 161 -0.76 18.13 -1.56
CA ILE A 161 -1.83 17.22 -1.16
C ILE A 161 -3.17 17.62 -1.82
N GLU A 162 -3.48 18.92 -1.85
CA GLU A 162 -4.70 19.47 -2.45
C GLU A 162 -4.76 19.22 -3.97
N GLN A 163 -3.62 19.27 -4.66
CA GLN A 163 -3.51 19.07 -6.12
C GLN A 163 -3.83 17.63 -6.59
N ALA A 164 -3.86 16.66 -5.69
CA ALA A 164 -4.13 15.26 -6.01
C ALA A 164 -5.65 14.98 -6.04
N TYR A 165 -6.14 14.17 -5.10
CA TYR A 165 -7.57 13.79 -4.99
C TYR A 165 -8.39 14.75 -4.12
N GLY A 166 -7.95 16.02 -4.00
CA GLY A 166 -8.78 17.10 -3.48
C GLY A 166 -8.97 17.17 -1.96
N LEU A 167 -8.01 16.66 -1.16
CA LEU A 167 -8.00 16.94 0.29
C LEU A 167 -7.65 18.41 0.50
N ASP A 168 -8.64 19.22 0.88
CA ASP A 168 -8.46 20.64 1.06
C ASP A 168 -7.95 21.00 2.47
N LYS A 169 -7.68 22.27 2.70
CA LYS A 169 -7.19 22.76 4.00
C LYS A 169 -8.16 22.46 5.16
N ASN A 170 -9.46 22.48 4.92
CA ASN A 170 -10.46 22.18 5.94
C ASN A 170 -10.42 20.70 6.29
N ASP A 171 -10.34 19.82 5.29
CA ASP A 171 -10.19 18.38 5.49
C ASP A 171 -8.96 18.07 6.35
N LEU A 172 -7.80 18.65 5.99
CA LEU A 172 -6.56 18.46 6.75
C LEU A 172 -6.68 18.99 8.19
N THR A 173 -7.39 20.10 8.39
CA THR A 173 -7.63 20.68 9.72
C THR A 173 -8.51 19.76 10.58
N ASP A 174 -9.55 19.18 10.01
CA ASP A 174 -10.46 18.27 10.72
C ASP A 174 -9.80 16.91 11.01
N MET A 175 -8.96 16.42 10.10
CA MET A 175 -8.11 15.26 10.35
C MET A 175 -7.15 15.52 11.52
N LYS A 176 -6.47 16.68 11.58
CA LYS A 176 -5.61 17.04 12.73
C LYS A 176 -6.37 17.01 14.04
N LYS A 177 -7.56 17.62 14.09
CA LYS A 177 -8.41 17.60 15.30
C LYS A 177 -8.74 16.19 15.74
N THR A 178 -9.05 15.29 14.79
CA THR A 178 -9.40 13.90 15.11
C THR A 178 -8.21 13.14 15.70
N LEU A 179 -6.98 13.46 15.28
CA LEU A 179 -5.76 12.87 15.86
C LEU A 179 -5.40 13.45 17.24
N SER A 180 -5.64 14.75 17.47
CA SER A 180 -5.36 15.41 18.74
C SER A 180 -6.40 15.14 19.84
N VAL A 181 -7.54 14.55 19.49
CA VAL A 181 -8.49 14.02 20.47
C VAL A 181 -8.00 12.63 20.87
N ASP A 182 -7.21 12.57 21.95
CA ASP A 182 -6.81 11.29 22.56
C ASP A 182 -8.07 10.47 22.96
N PRO A 183 -8.00 9.11 22.95
CA PRO A 183 -9.05 8.22 23.47
C PRO A 183 -9.35 8.38 24.97
#